data_AF-A0A947P2N6-F1
#
_entry.id   AF-A0A947P2N6-F1
#
_cell.length_a   1.000
_cell.length_b   1.000
_cell.length_c   1.000
_cell.angle_alpha   90.00
_cell.angle_beta   90.00
_cell.angle_gamma   90.00
#
_symmetry.space_group_name_H-M   'P 1'
#
loop_
_entity.id
_entity.type
_entity.pdbx_description
1 polymer ?
#
loop_
_entity_poly.entity_id
_entity_poly.type
_entity_poly.pdbx_seq_one_letter_code
_entity_poly.pdbx_strand_id
1 'polypeptide(L)'
;MSPVYTWLAPPALGAFIGYLTNYVAIRMLFRPLKPWRVMGYRLPMTPGVIPSKRHDLAINIGDMVGRHLLTGSDLSHALAEDKFQKELSDLISSRVHTLLQRDLGPVSSLIPRRFRSYFEAGVKILRWRSHKHLTAYLAGDHFLAQLDQAVAEKFSTFLDRDLNEILPDEFIENFFEFLESATARFMESPEVAAWIEESLDHAMNTAIDSGRTPADLLPDEFKNRILDLIAEQTPALIAKLATLLREPATQEKIAEVLVKAINDFAASLGPMAALIGNFIKPEVIAEKIKNYLATKGDDLGKVLFDHDTQVKIATMLRDKAEKVLNTPWHDLLSNIKPTTIDQGRHWLAGLILSFLRDPITGRAVCTLLRKSLEAGQHKDVRTALTLLTGENGVKKAGEKLSSSLLATIRSRNFNRVLNALMADLIEGKLLTTPIGRLELFLPREVKKGIDGFLLEQVNDLLAREVPDLLNSLKIHEIVTRKVDSLDLLSLERLLLSIMEEQFKYINLFGALLGFVIGLLNLLFIA
;
A
#
# COMPACT_ATOMS: atom_id res chain seq x y z
N MET A 1 -117.31 -43.61 46.65
CA MET A 1 -115.97 -43.25 46.12
C MET A 1 -114.99 -44.31 46.58
N SER A 2 -114.22 -44.90 45.66
CA SER A 2 -113.56 -46.20 45.79
C SER A 2 -112.33 -46.21 46.74
N PRO A 3 -112.05 -47.32 47.44
CA PRO A 3 -110.96 -47.43 48.44
C PRO A 3 -109.54 -47.36 47.85
N VAL A 4 -109.38 -47.35 46.52
CA VAL A 4 -108.06 -47.34 45.85
C VAL A 4 -107.32 -46.02 46.04
N TYR A 5 -108.03 -44.89 46.15
CA TYR A 5 -107.42 -43.58 46.35
C TYR A 5 -106.72 -43.47 47.71
N THR A 6 -107.21 -44.17 48.74
CA THR A 6 -106.63 -44.14 50.08
C THR A 6 -105.25 -44.79 50.15
N TRP A 7 -105.00 -45.83 49.33
CA TRP A 7 -103.74 -46.58 49.35
C TRP A 7 -102.70 -46.03 48.37
N LEU A 8 -103.13 -45.40 47.28
CA LEU A 8 -102.20 -44.80 46.31
C LEU A 8 -101.78 -43.37 46.68
N ALA A 9 -102.58 -42.67 47.50
CA ALA A 9 -102.34 -41.28 47.86
C ALA A 9 -101.00 -41.07 48.61
N PRO A 10 -100.61 -41.85 49.64
CA PRO A 10 -99.38 -41.59 50.38
C PRO A 10 -98.10 -41.79 49.54
N PRO A 11 -97.93 -42.88 48.75
CA PRO A 11 -96.79 -43.03 47.83
C PRO A 11 -96.73 -41.98 46.73
N ALA A 12 -97.87 -41.64 46.12
CA ALA A 12 -97.90 -40.63 45.05
C ALA A 12 -97.59 -39.22 45.59
N LEU A 13 -98.14 -38.87 46.76
CA LEU A 13 -97.83 -37.62 47.44
C LEU A 13 -96.36 -37.58 47.87
N GLY A 14 -95.82 -38.68 48.39
CA GLY A 14 -94.41 -38.82 48.73
C GLY A 14 -93.50 -38.64 47.53
N ALA A 15 -93.84 -39.26 46.38
CA ALA A 15 -93.11 -39.09 45.12
C ALA A 15 -93.17 -37.65 44.60
N PHE A 16 -94.35 -37.01 44.69
CA PHE A 16 -94.53 -35.62 44.28
C PHE A 16 -93.73 -34.66 45.16
N ILE A 17 -93.78 -34.82 46.49
CA ILE A 17 -92.98 -34.04 47.44
C ILE A 17 -91.49 -34.27 47.17
N GLY A 18 -91.06 -35.53 47.01
CA GLY A 18 -89.67 -35.87 46.70
C GLY A 18 -89.16 -35.23 45.40
N TYR A 19 -89.96 -35.29 44.33
CA TYR A 19 -89.66 -34.63 43.07
C TYR A 19 -89.61 -33.10 43.21
N LEU A 20 -90.62 -32.50 43.84
CA LEU A 20 -90.75 -31.05 43.99
C LEU A 20 -89.64 -30.48 44.87
N THR A 21 -89.37 -31.10 46.02
CA THR A 21 -88.31 -30.68 46.95
C THR A 21 -86.94 -30.77 46.28
N ASN A 22 -86.65 -31.83 45.54
CA ASN A 22 -85.38 -31.96 44.85
C ASN A 22 -85.24 -30.97 43.67
N TYR A 23 -86.32 -30.73 42.93
CA TYR A 23 -86.35 -29.73 41.87
C TYR A 23 -86.07 -28.32 42.41
N VAL A 24 -86.70 -27.97 43.53
CA VAL A 24 -86.46 -26.69 44.21
C VAL A 24 -85.03 -26.61 44.74
N ALA A 25 -84.51 -27.67 45.37
CA ALA A 25 -83.14 -27.70 45.90
C ALA A 25 -82.09 -27.48 44.79
N ILE A 26 -82.24 -28.15 43.64
CA ILE A 26 -81.36 -27.96 42.48
C ILE A 26 -81.46 -26.53 41.95
N ARG A 27 -82.69 -26.00 41.83
CA ARG A 27 -82.90 -24.61 41.39
C ARG A 27 -82.29 -23.60 42.37
N MET A 28 -82.26 -23.94 43.66
CA MET A 28 -81.66 -23.13 44.73
C MET A 28 -80.14 -23.07 44.66
N LEU A 29 -79.46 -24.00 43.99
CA LEU A 29 -78.01 -23.92 43.76
C LEU A 29 -77.63 -22.75 42.83
N PHE A 30 -78.51 -22.40 41.89
CA PHE A 30 -78.27 -21.36 40.87
C PHE A 30 -79.01 -20.05 41.17
N ARG A 31 -80.19 -20.10 41.78
CA ARG A 31 -81.04 -18.92 42.08
C ARG A 31 -81.48 -18.95 43.54
N PRO A 32 -81.60 -17.81 44.24
CA PRO A 32 -81.56 -16.44 43.74
C PRO A 32 -80.16 -15.87 43.57
N LEU A 33 -79.99 -14.94 42.62
CA LEU A 33 -78.70 -14.27 42.36
C LEU A 33 -78.31 -13.26 43.44
N LYS A 34 -79.27 -12.84 44.28
CA LYS A 34 -79.08 -11.89 45.38
C LYS A 34 -79.59 -12.50 46.69
N PRO A 35 -78.98 -12.17 47.84
CA PRO A 35 -79.46 -12.63 49.15
C PRO A 35 -80.87 -12.10 49.42
N TRP A 36 -81.76 -12.98 49.85
CA TRP A 36 -83.09 -12.60 50.28
C TRP A 36 -83.09 -12.32 51.78
N ARG A 37 -83.81 -11.26 52.20
CA ARG A 37 -83.98 -10.88 53.60
C ARG A 37 -85.46 -10.92 53.94
N VAL A 38 -85.83 -11.71 54.94
CA VAL A 38 -87.21 -11.82 55.44
C VAL A 38 -87.18 -11.51 56.93
N MET A 39 -88.00 -10.54 57.37
CA MET A 39 -88.01 -10.04 58.76
C MET A 39 -86.62 -9.72 59.34
N GLY A 40 -85.74 -9.11 58.55
CA GLY A 40 -84.39 -8.72 58.99
C GLY A 40 -83.35 -9.84 58.99
N TYR A 41 -83.76 -11.11 58.91
CA TYR A 41 -82.85 -12.26 58.83
C TYR A 41 -82.57 -12.66 57.38
N ARG A 42 -81.32 -13.07 57.09
CA ARG A 42 -80.95 -13.61 55.77
C ARG A 42 -81.42 -15.05 55.67
N LEU A 43 -82.13 -15.38 54.61
CA LEU A 43 -82.58 -16.76 54.38
C LEU A 43 -81.35 -17.64 54.09
N PRO A 44 -81.18 -18.79 54.79
CA PRO A 44 -80.08 -19.71 54.51
C PRO A 44 -80.15 -20.18 53.05
N MET A 45 -78.99 -20.38 52.42
CA MET A 45 -78.87 -20.73 50.99
C MET A 45 -79.38 -19.63 50.01
N THR A 46 -79.36 -18.36 50.40
CA THR A 46 -79.55 -17.21 49.49
C THR A 46 -78.40 -16.19 49.62
N PRO A 47 -77.65 -15.86 48.56
CA PRO A 47 -77.81 -16.29 47.16
C PRO A 47 -77.50 -17.78 46.98
N GLY A 48 -77.86 -18.33 45.81
CA GLY A 48 -77.58 -19.71 45.48
C GLY A 48 -76.09 -20.04 45.62
N VAL A 49 -75.78 -21.31 45.88
CA VAL A 49 -74.42 -21.78 46.21
C VAL A 49 -73.42 -21.42 45.12
N ILE A 50 -73.75 -21.62 43.85
CA ILE A 50 -72.84 -21.39 42.71
C ILE A 50 -72.53 -19.89 42.52
N PRO A 51 -73.51 -18.98 42.46
CA PRO A 51 -73.25 -17.54 42.48
C PRO A 51 -72.38 -17.07 43.65
N SER A 52 -72.59 -17.65 44.84
CA SER A 52 -71.84 -17.29 46.06
C SER A 52 -70.38 -17.76 46.03
N LYS A 53 -70.08 -18.82 45.26
CA LYS A 53 -68.77 -19.47 45.14
C LYS A 53 -68.05 -19.20 43.82
N ARG A 54 -68.52 -18.22 43.05
CA ARG A 54 -67.96 -17.84 41.74
C ARG A 54 -66.46 -17.57 41.75
N HIS A 55 -65.98 -16.83 42.75
CA HIS A 55 -64.56 -16.50 42.86
C HIS A 55 -63.71 -17.75 43.11
N ASP A 56 -64.16 -18.64 44.01
CA ASP A 56 -63.48 -19.92 44.28
C ASP A 56 -63.42 -20.80 43.02
N LEU A 57 -64.51 -20.84 42.24
CA LEU A 57 -64.55 -21.51 40.93
C LEU A 57 -63.57 -20.87 39.94
N ALA A 58 -63.50 -19.54 39.88
CA ALA A 58 -62.59 -18.81 39.01
C ALA A 58 -61.11 -19.06 39.36
N ILE A 59 -60.79 -19.16 40.65
CA ILE A 59 -59.44 -19.55 41.13
C ILE A 59 -59.12 -20.97 40.67
N ASN A 60 -60.01 -21.93 40.93
CA ASN A 60 -59.77 -23.32 40.58
C ASN A 60 -59.61 -23.54 39.06
N ILE A 61 -60.43 -22.87 38.25
CA ILE A 61 -60.32 -22.91 36.78
C ILE A 61 -59.01 -22.26 36.34
N GLY A 62 -58.65 -21.11 36.91
CA GLY A 62 -57.39 -20.45 36.62
C GLY A 62 -56.17 -21.30 36.98
N ASP A 63 -56.22 -22.01 38.11
CA ASP A 63 -55.12 -22.88 38.58
C ASP A 63 -54.96 -24.07 37.65
N MET A 64 -56.07 -24.68 37.25
CA MET A 64 -56.08 -25.79 36.30
C MET A 64 -55.53 -25.36 34.93
N VAL A 65 -55.96 -24.23 34.39
CA VAL A 65 -55.45 -23.74 33.09
C VAL A 65 -53.99 -23.29 33.18
N GLY A 66 -53.64 -22.51 34.21
CA GLY A 66 -52.33 -21.87 34.32
C GLY A 66 -51.20 -22.79 34.77
N ARG A 67 -51.48 -23.83 35.57
CA ARG A 67 -50.45 -24.77 36.05
C ARG A 67 -50.41 -26.10 35.28
N HIS A 68 -51.51 -26.50 34.65
CA HIS A 68 -51.62 -27.86 34.10
C HIS A 68 -51.94 -27.92 32.60
N LEU A 69 -52.55 -26.89 32.00
CA LEU A 69 -52.92 -26.92 30.57
C LEU A 69 -52.03 -26.06 29.66
N LEU A 70 -51.40 -25.02 30.21
CA LEU A 70 -50.53 -24.11 29.46
C LEU A 70 -49.18 -24.02 30.17
N THR A 71 -48.41 -25.10 30.10
CA THR A 71 -47.06 -25.15 30.67
C THR A 71 -46.01 -24.67 29.67
N GLY A 72 -44.83 -24.29 30.17
CA GLY A 72 -43.70 -23.93 29.31
C GLY A 72 -43.31 -25.06 28.35
N SER A 73 -43.38 -26.32 28.79
CA SER A 73 -43.10 -27.50 27.95
C SER A 73 -44.11 -27.71 26.83
N ASP A 74 -45.40 -27.50 27.10
CA ASP A 74 -46.44 -27.61 26.06
C ASP A 74 -46.21 -26.57 24.95
N LEU A 75 -45.80 -25.36 25.35
CA LEU A 75 -45.48 -24.28 24.42
C LEU A 75 -44.19 -24.56 23.65
N SER A 76 -43.14 -25.08 24.29
CA SER A 76 -41.92 -25.52 23.59
C SER A 76 -42.22 -26.59 22.54
N HIS A 77 -43.09 -27.56 22.86
CA HIS A 77 -43.52 -28.57 21.88
C HIS A 77 -44.30 -27.95 20.72
N ALA A 78 -45.24 -27.04 21.01
CA ALA A 78 -46.01 -26.34 19.97
C ALA A 78 -45.11 -25.48 19.05
N LEU A 79 -44.08 -24.84 19.61
CA LEU A 79 -43.08 -24.09 18.83
C LEU A 79 -42.20 -25.01 17.98
N ALA A 80 -41.95 -26.25 18.41
CA ALA A 80 -41.16 -27.22 17.67
C ALA A 80 -41.95 -27.94 16.56
N GLU A 81 -43.28 -27.76 16.47
CA GLU A 81 -44.10 -28.40 15.45
C GLU A 81 -43.70 -27.95 14.04
N ASP A 82 -43.59 -28.91 13.11
CA ASP A 82 -43.22 -28.68 11.71
C ASP A 82 -44.08 -27.60 11.03
N LYS A 83 -45.37 -27.54 11.38
CA LYS A 83 -46.29 -26.54 10.83
C LYS A 83 -45.91 -25.12 11.26
N PHE A 84 -45.65 -24.91 12.56
CA PHE A 84 -45.23 -23.62 13.08
C PHE A 84 -43.86 -23.22 12.51
N GLN A 85 -42.92 -24.18 12.46
CA GLN A 85 -41.59 -24.00 11.89
C GLN A 85 -41.64 -23.55 10.43
N LYS A 86 -42.53 -24.14 9.64
CA LYS A 86 -42.74 -23.74 8.24
C LYS A 86 -43.32 -22.33 8.13
N GLU A 87 -44.35 -22.00 8.92
CA GLU A 87 -44.93 -20.65 8.93
C GLU A 87 -43.91 -19.59 9.37
N LEU A 88 -43.07 -19.90 10.37
CA LEU A 88 -41.99 -19.04 10.83
C LEU A 88 -40.94 -18.81 9.74
N SER A 89 -40.51 -19.89 9.07
CA SER A 89 -39.56 -19.83 7.94
C SER A 89 -40.10 -18.96 6.79
N ASP A 90 -41.37 -19.14 6.41
CA ASP A 90 -42.00 -18.36 5.34
C ASP A 90 -42.10 -16.87 5.73
N LEU A 91 -42.42 -16.58 6.98
CA LEU A 91 -42.48 -15.21 7.52
C LEU A 91 -41.10 -14.54 7.52
N ILE A 92 -40.06 -15.23 8.01
CA ILE A 92 -38.68 -14.74 8.01
C ILE A 92 -38.22 -14.46 6.59
N SER A 93 -38.37 -15.45 5.69
CA SER A 93 -37.95 -15.34 4.29
C SER A 93 -38.64 -14.17 3.58
N SER A 94 -39.95 -14.00 3.77
CA SER A 94 -40.70 -12.86 3.24
C SER A 94 -40.21 -11.52 3.80
N ARG A 95 -39.90 -11.47 5.11
CA ARG A 95 -39.42 -10.24 5.75
C ARG A 95 -38.01 -9.86 5.29
N VAL A 96 -37.12 -10.84 5.19
CA VAL A 96 -35.77 -10.67 4.63
C VAL A 96 -35.87 -10.19 3.20
N HIS A 97 -36.67 -10.85 2.36
CA HIS A 97 -36.85 -10.45 0.96
C HIS A 97 -37.34 -9.00 0.83
N THR A 98 -38.33 -8.61 1.63
CA THR A 98 -38.86 -7.24 1.67
C THR A 98 -37.78 -6.22 2.08
N LEU A 99 -36.94 -6.57 3.06
CA LEU A 99 -35.85 -5.69 3.50
C LEU A 99 -34.74 -5.58 2.45
N LEU A 100 -34.41 -6.66 1.75
CA LEU A 100 -33.40 -6.68 0.69
C LEU A 100 -33.85 -5.89 -0.56
N GLN A 101 -35.16 -5.85 -0.83
CA GLN A 101 -35.76 -5.10 -1.94
C GLN A 101 -35.92 -3.61 -1.68
N ARG A 102 -35.91 -3.21 -0.40
CA ARG A 102 -36.07 -1.80 -0.02
C ARG A 102 -34.86 -1.01 -0.52
N ASP A 103 -35.13 0.15 -1.09
CA ASP A 103 -34.10 1.12 -1.41
C ASP A 103 -33.59 1.74 -0.10
N LEU A 104 -32.39 1.33 0.30
CA LEU A 104 -31.76 1.81 1.52
C LEU A 104 -30.97 3.07 1.20
N GLY A 105 -31.29 4.15 1.92
CA GLY A 105 -30.52 5.39 1.88
C GLY A 105 -29.08 5.20 2.41
N PRO A 106 -28.32 6.29 2.52
CA PRO A 106 -26.95 6.24 3.03
C PRO A 106 -26.90 5.63 4.44
N VAL A 107 -25.81 4.95 4.79
CA VAL A 107 -25.65 4.28 6.11
C VAL A 107 -25.94 5.25 7.27
N SER A 108 -25.53 6.50 7.13
CA SER A 108 -25.79 7.58 8.09
C SER A 108 -27.29 7.87 8.33
N SER A 109 -28.14 7.58 7.35
CA SER A 109 -29.59 7.77 7.42
C SER A 109 -30.34 6.61 8.10
N LEU A 110 -29.76 5.41 8.10
CA LEU A 110 -30.34 4.20 8.70
C LEU A 110 -30.21 4.17 10.23
N ILE A 111 -29.34 5.02 10.77
CA ILE A 111 -28.98 5.01 12.19
C ILE A 111 -29.91 5.94 12.97
N PRO A 112 -30.59 5.45 14.02
CA PRO A 112 -31.45 6.27 14.87
C PRO A 112 -30.71 7.48 15.44
N ARG A 113 -31.39 8.64 15.54
CA ARG A 113 -30.79 9.91 16.01
C ARG A 113 -30.02 9.77 17.32
N ARG A 114 -30.53 8.97 18.26
CA ARG A 114 -29.89 8.70 19.57
C ARG A 114 -28.51 8.04 19.49
N PHE A 115 -28.18 7.38 18.37
CA PHE A 115 -26.93 6.65 18.17
C PHE A 115 -25.98 7.29 17.17
N ARG A 116 -26.35 8.42 16.54
CA ARG A 116 -25.50 9.08 15.54
C ARG A 116 -24.14 9.45 16.10
N SER A 117 -24.07 10.00 17.31
CA SER A 117 -22.80 10.38 17.94
C SER A 117 -21.88 9.19 18.20
N TYR A 118 -22.45 8.05 18.63
CA TYR A 118 -21.69 6.81 18.83
C TYR A 118 -21.20 6.22 17.50
N PHE A 119 -22.04 6.30 16.46
CA PHE A 119 -21.67 5.86 15.13
C PHE A 119 -20.56 6.72 14.53
N GLU A 120 -20.67 8.05 14.61
CA GLU A 120 -19.62 8.98 14.17
C GLU A 120 -18.30 8.75 14.91
N ALA A 121 -18.36 8.48 16.22
CA ALA A 121 -17.19 8.07 16.98
C ALA A 121 -16.61 6.74 16.48
N GLY A 122 -17.46 5.75 16.21
CA GLY A 122 -17.07 4.45 15.65
C GLY A 122 -16.41 4.58 14.28
N VAL A 123 -16.96 5.40 13.39
CA VAL A 123 -16.38 5.72 12.07
C VAL A 123 -15.01 6.37 12.22
N LYS A 124 -14.85 7.33 13.13
CA LYS A 124 -13.55 7.98 13.40
C LYS A 124 -12.52 6.98 13.92
N ILE A 125 -12.93 6.07 14.80
CA ILE A 125 -12.07 5.00 15.33
C ILE A 125 -11.68 4.03 14.21
N LEU A 126 -12.64 3.60 13.38
CA LEU A 126 -12.38 2.74 12.23
C LEU A 126 -11.40 3.38 11.27
N ARG A 127 -11.60 4.66 10.92
CA ARG A 127 -10.68 5.44 10.07
C ARG A 127 -9.27 5.47 10.64
N TRP A 128 -9.14 5.79 11.94
CA TRP A 128 -7.84 5.80 12.61
C TRP A 128 -7.19 4.42 12.61
N ARG A 129 -7.95 3.35 12.91
CA ARG A 129 -7.45 1.98 12.93
C ARG A 129 -7.02 1.51 11.55
N SER A 130 -7.81 1.78 10.51
CA SER A 130 -7.47 1.45 9.12
C SER A 130 -6.22 2.20 8.67
N HIS A 131 -6.11 3.49 8.97
CA HIS A 131 -4.90 4.25 8.65
C HIS A 131 -3.67 3.68 9.37
N LYS A 132 -3.78 3.41 10.68
CA LYS A 132 -2.69 2.82 11.47
C LYS A 132 -2.28 1.45 10.93
N HIS A 133 -3.24 0.61 10.55
CA HIS A 133 -2.95 -0.72 10.03
C HIS A 133 -2.34 -0.67 8.63
N LEU A 134 -2.84 0.19 7.74
CA LEU A 134 -2.29 0.37 6.40
C LEU A 134 -0.87 0.91 6.47
N THR A 135 -0.61 1.93 7.30
CA THR A 135 0.74 2.48 7.47
C THR A 135 1.69 1.48 8.10
N ALA A 136 1.25 0.70 9.09
CA ALA A 136 2.05 -0.38 9.66
C ALA A 136 2.34 -1.50 8.64
N TYR A 137 1.36 -1.88 7.82
CA TYR A 137 1.53 -2.87 6.75
C TYR A 137 2.53 -2.39 5.68
N LEU A 138 2.37 -1.14 5.20
CA LEU A 138 3.26 -0.53 4.22
C LEU A 138 4.68 -0.31 4.75
N ALA A 139 4.86 -0.21 6.06
CA ALA A 139 6.18 -0.12 6.69
C ALA A 139 6.81 -1.49 6.99
N GLY A 140 6.03 -2.58 6.96
CA GLY A 140 6.46 -3.91 7.35
C GLY A 140 7.37 -4.59 6.33
N ASP A 141 8.30 -5.41 6.82
CA ASP A 141 9.34 -6.05 6.00
C ASP A 141 8.77 -6.95 4.88
N HIS A 142 7.61 -7.55 5.13
CA HIS A 142 6.91 -8.36 4.13
C HIS A 142 6.46 -7.54 2.91
N PHE A 143 5.93 -6.32 3.12
CA PHE A 143 5.55 -5.45 2.00
C PHE A 143 6.78 -4.95 1.25
N LEU A 144 7.88 -4.68 1.95
CA LEU A 144 9.15 -4.29 1.31
C LEU A 144 9.65 -5.39 0.37
N ALA A 145 9.69 -6.64 0.84
CA ALA A 145 10.12 -7.77 0.03
C ALA A 145 9.21 -7.99 -1.19
N GLN A 146 7.89 -7.87 -1.01
CA GLN A 146 6.94 -7.95 -2.13
C GLN A 146 7.09 -6.81 -3.13
N LEU A 147 7.35 -5.59 -2.65
CA LEU A 147 7.58 -4.44 -3.52
C LEU A 147 8.89 -4.59 -4.29
N ASP A 148 9.98 -4.97 -3.65
CA ASP A 148 11.27 -5.23 -4.30
C ASP A 148 11.13 -6.28 -5.41
N GLN A 149 10.44 -7.39 -5.10
CA GLN A 149 10.18 -8.44 -6.08
C GLN A 149 9.31 -7.95 -7.25
N ALA A 150 8.21 -7.25 -6.96
CA ALA A 150 7.31 -6.74 -7.99
C ALA A 150 7.95 -5.67 -8.87
N VAL A 151 8.75 -4.78 -8.27
CA VAL A 151 9.52 -3.76 -8.99
C VAL A 151 10.58 -4.43 -9.86
N ALA A 152 11.31 -5.42 -9.34
CA ALA A 152 12.31 -6.15 -10.12
C ALA A 152 11.68 -6.86 -11.34
N GLU A 153 10.55 -7.54 -11.14
CA GLU A 153 9.82 -8.25 -12.20
C GLU A 153 9.22 -7.30 -13.25
N LYS A 154 8.63 -6.17 -12.82
CA LYS A 154 8.10 -5.17 -13.76
C LYS A 154 9.21 -4.40 -14.46
N PHE A 155 10.32 -4.13 -13.78
CA PHE A 155 11.49 -3.48 -14.35
C PHE A 155 12.16 -4.39 -15.39
N SER A 156 12.35 -5.68 -15.12
CA SER A 156 12.86 -6.63 -16.12
C SER A 156 11.95 -6.71 -17.34
N THR A 157 10.63 -6.82 -17.11
CA THR A 157 9.63 -6.82 -18.20
C THR A 157 9.70 -5.54 -19.04
N PHE A 158 9.96 -4.39 -18.41
CA PHE A 158 10.12 -3.11 -19.12
C PHE A 158 11.42 -3.05 -19.90
N LEU A 159 12.51 -3.59 -19.36
CA LEU A 159 13.81 -3.66 -20.04
C LEU A 159 13.76 -4.52 -21.32
N ASP A 160 12.91 -5.54 -21.34
CA ASP A 160 12.77 -6.46 -22.47
C ASP A 160 11.83 -5.93 -23.58
N ARG A 161 11.27 -4.72 -23.42
CA ARG A 161 10.46 -4.06 -24.47
C ARG A 161 11.33 -3.40 -25.53
N ASP A 162 10.79 -3.31 -26.73
CA ASP A 162 11.42 -2.57 -27.82
C ASP A 162 11.45 -1.04 -27.52
N LEU A 163 12.63 -0.44 -27.67
CA LEU A 163 12.91 0.99 -27.59
C LEU A 163 11.96 1.80 -28.47
N ASN A 164 11.63 1.28 -29.67
CA ASN A 164 10.73 1.95 -30.60
C ASN A 164 9.27 2.02 -30.09
N GLU A 165 8.85 1.15 -29.17
CA GLU A 165 7.50 1.22 -28.57
C GLU A 165 7.42 2.24 -27.42
N ILE A 166 8.55 2.55 -26.79
CA ILE A 166 8.64 3.43 -25.61
C ILE A 166 9.10 4.83 -25.99
N LEU A 167 9.95 4.95 -27.02
CA LEU A 167 10.55 6.18 -27.52
C LEU A 167 10.19 6.32 -29.01
N PRO A 168 9.13 7.06 -29.35
CA PRO A 168 8.84 7.46 -30.73
C PRO A 168 10.04 8.18 -31.34
N ASP A 169 10.22 8.11 -32.67
CA ASP A 169 11.36 8.74 -33.36
C ASP A 169 11.51 10.24 -33.06
N GLU A 170 10.42 10.96 -32.81
CA GLU A 170 10.43 12.37 -32.37
C GLU A 170 11.06 12.58 -30.99
N PHE A 171 11.00 11.61 -30.08
CA PHE A 171 11.61 11.71 -28.75
C PHE A 171 13.09 11.33 -28.78
N ILE A 172 13.52 10.48 -29.73
CA ILE A 172 14.91 10.06 -29.88
C ILE A 172 15.80 11.26 -30.22
N GLU A 173 15.37 12.12 -31.15
CA GLU A 173 16.12 13.35 -31.47
C GLU A 173 16.22 14.30 -30.27
N ASN A 174 15.10 14.53 -29.57
CA ASN A 174 15.09 15.36 -28.35
C ASN A 174 15.97 14.78 -27.23
N PHE A 175 16.03 13.44 -27.12
CA PHE A 175 16.87 12.76 -26.14
C PHE A 175 18.36 12.89 -26.47
N PHE A 176 18.74 12.80 -27.74
CA PHE A 176 20.12 13.02 -28.16
C PHE A 176 20.54 14.49 -28.05
N GLU A 177 19.65 15.45 -28.34
CA GLU A 177 19.90 16.87 -28.06
C GLU A 177 20.06 17.14 -26.56
N PHE A 178 19.26 16.48 -25.72
CA PHE A 178 19.41 16.53 -24.27
C PHE A 178 20.74 15.91 -23.81
N LEU A 179 21.13 14.75 -24.35
CA LEU A 179 22.41 14.11 -24.05
C LEU A 179 23.59 14.96 -24.51
N GLU A 180 23.53 15.59 -25.68
CA GLU A 180 24.54 16.52 -26.16
C GLU A 180 24.66 17.72 -25.21
N SER A 181 23.53 18.28 -24.80
CA SER A 181 23.49 19.37 -23.82
C SER A 181 24.00 18.94 -22.43
N ALA A 182 23.69 17.72 -22.00
CA ALA A 182 24.09 17.18 -20.70
C ALA A 182 25.58 16.83 -20.68
N THR A 183 26.12 16.24 -21.76
CA THR A 183 27.55 15.94 -21.90
C THR A 183 28.36 17.23 -21.98
N ALA A 184 27.90 18.25 -22.71
CA ALA A 184 28.53 19.57 -22.73
C ALA A 184 28.60 20.18 -21.32
N ARG A 185 27.48 20.20 -20.59
CA ARG A 185 27.44 20.68 -19.19
C ARG A 185 28.32 19.86 -18.24
N PHE A 186 28.38 18.55 -18.44
CA PHE A 186 29.20 17.67 -17.63
C PHE A 186 30.70 17.93 -17.87
N MET A 187 31.13 18.09 -19.13
CA MET A 187 32.52 18.42 -19.48
C MET A 187 32.93 19.83 -19.04
N GLU A 188 31.97 20.75 -18.90
CA GLU A 188 32.17 22.08 -18.32
C GLU A 188 32.19 22.08 -16.77
N SER A 189 31.81 20.98 -16.12
CA SER A 189 31.70 20.95 -14.66
C SER A 189 33.06 21.12 -13.97
N PRO A 190 33.10 21.84 -12.83
CA PRO A 190 34.32 21.99 -12.04
C PRO A 190 34.80 20.66 -11.44
N GLU A 191 33.88 19.70 -11.26
CA GLU A 191 34.16 18.36 -10.74
C GLU A 191 34.98 17.53 -11.73
N VAL A 192 34.67 17.60 -13.03
CA VAL A 192 35.44 16.92 -14.08
C VAL A 192 36.84 17.53 -14.21
N ALA A 193 36.98 18.84 -14.06
CA ALA A 193 38.29 19.50 -14.05
C ALA A 193 39.16 19.03 -12.88
N ALA A 194 38.61 19.01 -11.67
CA ALA A 194 39.31 18.49 -10.49
C ALA A 194 39.68 17.01 -10.65
N TRP A 195 38.77 16.20 -11.20
CA TRP A 195 39.03 14.77 -11.45
C TRP A 195 40.15 14.54 -12.46
N ILE A 196 40.24 15.35 -13.52
CA ILE A 196 41.32 15.27 -14.51
C ILE A 196 42.66 15.69 -13.90
N GLU A 197 42.68 16.77 -13.14
CA GLU A 197 43.90 17.22 -12.44
C GLU A 197 44.40 16.14 -11.46
N GLU A 198 43.52 15.59 -10.64
CA GLU A 198 43.85 14.53 -9.68
C GLU A 198 44.27 13.22 -10.38
N SER A 199 43.60 12.85 -11.48
CA SER A 199 43.95 11.66 -12.26
C SER A 199 45.30 11.81 -12.95
N LEU A 200 45.61 13.01 -13.46
CA LEU A 200 46.89 13.31 -14.09
C LEU A 200 48.03 13.30 -13.06
N ASP A 201 47.79 13.89 -11.89
CA ASP A 201 48.73 13.84 -10.77
C ASP A 201 49.02 12.40 -10.34
N HIS A 202 47.98 11.59 -10.17
CA HIS A 202 48.14 10.18 -9.80
C HIS A 202 48.86 9.39 -10.88
N ALA A 203 48.50 9.56 -12.15
CA ALA A 203 49.14 8.86 -13.28
C ALA A 203 50.62 9.24 -13.43
N MET A 204 50.95 10.53 -13.29
CA MET A 204 52.33 11.01 -13.39
C MET A 204 53.18 10.57 -12.20
N ASN A 205 52.67 10.67 -10.97
CA ASN A 205 53.40 10.19 -9.79
C ASN A 205 53.65 8.67 -9.89
N THR A 206 52.64 7.90 -10.31
CA THR A 206 52.80 6.46 -10.55
C THR A 206 53.80 6.17 -11.65
N ALA A 207 53.82 6.94 -12.74
CA ALA A 207 54.78 6.77 -13.84
C ALA A 207 56.22 7.11 -13.43
N ILE A 208 56.40 8.13 -12.58
CA ILE A 208 57.70 8.52 -12.00
C ILE A 208 58.23 7.39 -11.08
N ASP A 209 57.38 6.89 -10.18
CA ASP A 209 57.75 5.85 -9.20
C ASP A 209 57.97 4.48 -9.83
N SER A 210 57.23 4.16 -10.90
CA SER A 210 57.34 2.86 -11.61
C SER A 210 58.44 2.83 -12.68
N GLY A 211 59.17 3.92 -12.87
CA GLY A 211 60.26 3.99 -13.85
C GLY A 211 59.82 3.90 -15.31
N ARG A 212 58.54 4.17 -15.61
CA ARG A 212 58.01 4.15 -16.97
C ARG A 212 58.64 5.24 -17.83
N THR A 213 58.72 4.99 -19.13
CA THR A 213 59.17 5.98 -20.11
C THR A 213 57.97 6.75 -20.69
N PRO A 214 58.17 7.98 -21.20
CA PRO A 214 57.15 8.67 -21.99
C PRO A 214 56.59 7.84 -23.15
N ALA A 215 57.43 7.01 -23.78
CA ALA A 215 57.02 6.12 -24.87
C ALA A 215 56.01 5.06 -24.44
N ASP A 216 56.09 4.55 -23.21
CA ASP A 216 55.18 3.49 -22.70
C ASP A 216 53.74 3.99 -22.46
N LEU A 217 53.55 5.31 -22.46
CA LEU A 217 52.25 5.96 -22.19
C LEU A 217 51.56 6.44 -23.47
N LEU A 218 52.23 6.38 -24.62
CA LEU A 218 51.72 6.88 -25.89
C LEU A 218 51.49 5.72 -26.88
N PRO A 219 50.35 5.68 -27.60
CA PRO A 219 50.17 4.76 -28.72
C PRO A 219 51.25 4.96 -29.79
N ASP A 220 51.69 3.86 -30.42
CA ASP A 220 52.79 3.89 -31.41
C ASP A 220 52.55 4.88 -32.56
N GLU A 221 51.29 5.02 -33.00
CA GLU A 221 50.90 5.97 -34.04
C GLU A 221 51.17 7.43 -33.62
N PHE A 222 50.89 7.76 -32.35
CA PHE A 222 51.11 9.11 -31.81
C PHE A 222 52.60 9.40 -31.59
N LYS A 223 53.35 8.39 -31.11
CA LYS A 223 54.81 8.46 -30.97
C LYS A 223 55.49 8.77 -32.30
N ASN A 224 55.13 8.03 -33.35
CA ASN A 224 55.69 8.23 -34.68
C ASN A 224 55.33 9.62 -35.23
N ARG A 225 54.09 10.07 -35.00
CA ARG A 225 53.66 11.40 -35.45
C ARG A 225 54.44 12.55 -34.79
N ILE A 226 54.78 12.44 -33.49
CA ILE A 226 55.61 13.44 -32.80
C ILE A 226 57.01 13.50 -33.43
N LEU A 227 57.63 12.34 -33.66
CA LEU A 227 58.97 12.25 -34.23
C LEU A 227 59.02 12.76 -35.68
N ASP A 228 57.97 12.49 -36.46
CA ASP A 228 57.81 13.02 -37.81
C ASP A 228 57.62 14.54 -37.79
N LEU A 229 56.81 15.06 -36.87
CA LEU A 229 56.57 16.50 -36.75
C LEU A 229 57.85 17.28 -36.38
N ILE A 230 58.71 16.72 -35.53
CA ILE A 230 60.02 17.31 -35.22
C ILE A 230 60.90 17.36 -36.47
N ALA A 231 60.94 16.28 -37.26
CA ALA A 231 61.71 16.25 -38.50
C ALA A 231 61.15 17.24 -39.55
N GLU A 232 59.83 17.32 -39.70
CA GLU A 232 59.13 18.24 -40.60
C GLU A 232 59.35 19.72 -40.24
N GLN A 233 59.41 20.07 -38.95
CA GLN A 233 59.63 21.45 -38.51
C GLN A 233 61.10 21.85 -38.41
N THR A 234 62.03 20.89 -38.43
CA THR A 234 63.48 21.16 -38.32
C THR A 234 63.99 22.16 -39.38
N PRO A 235 63.64 22.05 -40.68
CA PRO A 235 64.09 23.02 -41.69
C PRO A 235 63.67 24.46 -41.38
N ALA A 236 62.46 24.66 -40.86
CA ALA A 236 61.96 25.99 -40.49
C ALA A 236 62.72 26.58 -39.28
N LEU A 237 63.06 25.74 -38.30
CA LEU A 237 63.86 26.14 -37.14
C LEU A 237 65.31 26.49 -37.55
N ILE A 238 65.91 25.69 -38.43
CA ILE A 238 67.25 25.97 -38.97
C ILE A 238 67.25 27.28 -39.75
N ALA A 239 66.22 27.54 -40.56
CA ALA A 239 66.10 28.81 -41.28
C ALA A 239 66.04 30.01 -40.32
N LYS A 240 65.27 29.90 -39.24
CA LYS A 240 65.18 30.94 -38.20
C LYS A 240 66.50 31.13 -37.44
N LEU A 241 67.23 30.05 -37.15
CA LEU A 241 68.56 30.12 -36.54
C LEU A 241 69.60 30.74 -37.48
N ALA A 242 69.56 30.40 -38.76
CA ALA A 242 70.43 30.97 -39.77
C ALA A 242 70.19 32.48 -39.94
N THR A 243 68.93 32.94 -39.86
CA THR A 243 68.64 34.39 -39.84
C THR A 243 69.18 35.08 -38.59
N LEU A 244 69.07 34.46 -37.42
CA LEU A 244 69.63 35.01 -36.17
C LEU A 244 71.16 35.08 -36.20
N LEU A 245 71.83 34.10 -36.81
CA LEU A 245 73.29 34.08 -36.99
C LEU A 245 73.79 35.19 -37.95
N ARG A 246 72.92 35.74 -38.79
CA ARG A 246 73.23 36.91 -39.65
C ARG A 246 73.03 38.24 -38.92
N GLU A 247 72.35 38.26 -37.78
CA GLU A 247 72.14 39.50 -37.04
C GLU A 247 73.45 39.99 -36.41
N PRO A 248 73.81 41.29 -36.58
CA PRO A 248 75.09 41.82 -36.11
C PRO A 248 75.23 41.71 -34.58
N ALA A 249 74.14 41.85 -33.82
CA ALA A 249 74.13 41.68 -32.37
C ALA A 249 74.45 40.24 -31.93
N THR A 250 74.02 39.24 -32.69
CA THR A 250 74.30 37.82 -32.42
C THR A 250 75.74 37.47 -32.77
N GLN A 251 76.25 37.99 -33.89
CA GLN A 251 77.65 37.83 -34.29
C GLN A 251 78.62 38.44 -33.28
N GLU A 252 78.26 39.59 -32.70
CA GLU A 252 79.05 40.25 -31.66
C GLU A 252 79.12 39.39 -30.39
N LYS A 253 77.99 38.87 -29.92
CA LYS A 253 77.96 37.92 -28.79
C LYS A 253 78.77 36.67 -29.06
N ILE A 254 78.69 36.10 -30.27
CA ILE A 254 79.47 34.91 -30.65
C ILE A 254 80.97 35.23 -30.66
N ALA A 255 81.36 36.39 -31.21
CA ALA A 255 82.74 36.82 -31.23
C ALA A 255 83.29 37.01 -29.81
N GLU A 256 82.54 37.65 -28.91
CA GLU A 256 82.91 37.78 -27.49
C GLU A 256 83.13 36.43 -26.81
N VAL A 257 82.21 35.47 -27.01
CA VAL A 257 82.31 34.12 -26.44
C VAL A 257 83.53 33.38 -26.99
N LEU A 258 83.81 33.48 -28.29
CA LEU A 258 84.96 32.84 -28.91
C LEU A 258 86.29 33.45 -28.47
N VAL A 259 86.36 34.78 -28.38
CA VAL A 259 87.55 35.49 -27.87
C VAL A 259 87.82 35.07 -26.44
N LYS A 260 86.78 34.99 -25.61
CA LYS A 260 86.90 34.49 -24.24
C LYS A 260 87.43 33.05 -24.20
N ALA A 261 86.86 32.15 -25.00
CA ALA A 261 87.30 30.76 -25.07
C ALA A 261 88.76 30.61 -25.55
N ILE A 262 89.17 31.41 -26.54
CA ILE A 262 90.56 31.42 -27.04
C ILE A 262 91.51 31.98 -25.98
N ASN A 263 91.12 33.02 -25.25
CA ASN A 263 91.92 33.58 -24.16
C ASN A 263 92.06 32.58 -23.00
N ASP A 264 90.97 31.91 -22.61
CA ASP A 264 90.98 30.87 -21.59
C ASP A 264 91.86 29.68 -22.02
N PHE A 265 91.80 29.30 -23.30
CA PHE A 265 92.67 28.27 -23.87
C PHE A 265 94.14 28.71 -23.92
N ALA A 266 94.42 29.94 -24.36
CA ALA A 266 95.77 30.48 -24.39
C ALA A 266 96.37 30.54 -22.97
N ALA A 267 95.59 30.97 -21.98
CA ALA A 267 95.97 30.93 -20.57
C ALA A 267 96.26 29.50 -20.08
N SER A 268 95.52 28.50 -20.57
CA SER A 268 95.76 27.09 -20.23
C SER A 268 97.09 26.52 -20.75
N LEU A 269 97.74 27.16 -21.73
CA LEU A 269 99.02 26.72 -22.32
C LEU A 269 100.28 27.12 -21.50
N GLY A 270 100.10 27.76 -20.34
CA GLY A 270 101.19 28.00 -19.39
C GLY A 270 102.30 28.91 -19.93
N PRO A 271 103.61 28.60 -19.74
CA PRO A 271 104.72 29.49 -20.13
C PRO A 271 104.79 29.83 -21.62
N MET A 272 104.25 28.96 -22.48
CA MET A 272 104.15 29.19 -23.93
C MET A 272 103.10 30.24 -24.30
N ALA A 273 102.14 30.53 -23.41
CA ALA A 273 101.12 31.56 -23.61
C ALA A 273 101.74 32.97 -23.72
N ALA A 274 102.77 33.25 -22.92
CA ALA A 274 103.47 34.54 -22.93
C ALA A 274 104.24 34.78 -24.24
N LEU A 275 104.76 33.72 -24.87
CA LEU A 275 105.38 33.80 -26.18
C LEU A 275 104.35 34.13 -27.26
N ILE A 276 103.17 33.51 -27.23
CA ILE A 276 102.11 33.72 -28.24
C ILE A 276 101.40 35.06 -28.05
N GLY A 277 101.15 35.47 -26.79
CA GLY A 277 100.44 36.70 -26.45
C GLY A 277 101.16 37.99 -26.89
N ASN A 278 102.50 37.95 -27.03
CA ASN A 278 103.27 39.08 -27.58
C ASN A 278 103.12 39.24 -29.11
N PHE A 279 102.76 38.16 -29.83
CA PHE A 279 102.60 38.19 -31.28
C PHE A 279 101.14 38.41 -31.71
N ILE A 280 100.16 38.09 -30.87
CA ILE A 280 98.75 38.17 -31.23
C ILE A 280 97.96 38.85 -30.10
N LYS A 281 97.52 40.08 -30.35
CA LYS A 281 96.69 40.86 -29.43
C LYS A 281 95.22 40.36 -29.46
N PRO A 282 94.54 40.23 -28.31
CA PRO A 282 93.14 39.79 -28.24
C PRO A 282 92.19 40.62 -29.11
N GLU A 283 92.46 41.92 -29.24
CA GLU A 283 91.67 42.84 -30.05
C GLU A 283 91.75 42.50 -31.55
N VAL A 284 92.93 42.05 -32.00
CA VAL A 284 93.15 41.62 -33.38
C VAL A 284 92.46 40.29 -33.67
N ILE A 285 92.40 39.39 -32.69
CA ILE A 285 91.63 38.13 -32.81
C ILE A 285 90.15 38.43 -32.88
N ALA A 286 89.64 39.28 -31.99
CA ALA A 286 88.24 39.70 -31.96
C ALA A 286 87.82 40.34 -33.29
N GLU A 287 88.62 41.27 -33.80
CA GLU A 287 88.37 41.95 -35.07
C GLU A 287 88.44 40.99 -36.26
N LYS A 288 89.40 40.04 -36.26
CA LYS A 288 89.53 39.04 -37.32
C LYS A 288 88.41 38.00 -37.29
N ILE A 289 87.93 37.60 -36.10
CA ILE A 289 86.75 36.74 -35.94
C ILE A 289 85.48 37.49 -36.38
N LYS A 290 85.32 38.75 -35.97
CA LYS A 290 84.18 39.59 -36.37
C LYS A 290 84.15 39.80 -37.89
N ASN A 291 85.30 40.13 -38.49
CA ASN A 291 85.43 40.24 -39.94
C ASN A 291 85.22 38.90 -40.64
N TYR A 292 85.67 37.78 -40.07
CA TYR A 292 85.44 36.45 -40.64
C TYR A 292 83.95 36.06 -40.58
N LEU A 293 83.26 36.30 -39.47
CA LEU A 293 81.83 36.07 -39.31
C LEU A 293 81.00 37.03 -40.19
N ALA A 294 81.44 38.27 -40.40
CA ALA A 294 80.80 39.21 -41.32
C ALA A 294 81.00 38.83 -42.79
N THR A 295 82.20 38.34 -43.17
CA THR A 295 82.54 37.99 -44.56
C THR A 295 82.05 36.58 -44.94
N LYS A 296 82.06 35.64 -44.01
CA LYS A 296 81.66 34.24 -44.21
C LYS A 296 80.36 33.83 -43.51
N GLY A 297 79.68 34.74 -42.81
CA GLY A 297 78.37 34.48 -42.20
C GLY A 297 77.32 34.09 -43.24
N ASP A 298 77.44 34.63 -44.45
CA ASP A 298 76.61 34.22 -45.58
C ASP A 298 76.91 32.79 -46.06
N ASP A 299 78.17 32.37 -46.02
CA ASP A 299 78.57 31.01 -46.39
C ASP A 299 78.23 29.99 -45.29
N LEU A 300 78.33 30.36 -44.01
CA LEU A 300 77.82 29.54 -42.89
C LEU A 300 76.31 29.36 -42.98
N GLY A 301 75.58 30.41 -43.37
CA GLY A 301 74.18 30.31 -43.74
C GLY A 301 73.98 29.29 -44.86
N LYS A 302 74.71 29.40 -45.97
CA LYS A 302 74.58 28.46 -47.11
C LYS A 302 74.84 26.99 -46.72
N VAL A 303 75.79 26.72 -45.83
CA VAL A 303 76.05 25.36 -45.31
C VAL A 303 74.89 24.87 -44.43
N LEU A 304 74.31 25.73 -43.59
CA LEU A 304 73.11 25.40 -42.80
C LEU A 304 71.84 25.29 -43.67
N PHE A 305 71.82 25.93 -44.83
CA PHE A 305 70.75 25.84 -45.85
C PHE A 305 70.94 24.70 -46.84
N ASP A 306 72.06 23.97 -46.79
CA ASP A 306 72.28 22.82 -47.64
C ASP A 306 71.33 21.69 -47.25
N HIS A 307 70.68 21.09 -48.26
CA HIS A 307 69.63 20.10 -48.06
C HIS A 307 70.15 18.87 -47.29
N ASP A 308 71.38 18.43 -47.57
CA ASP A 308 72.02 17.29 -46.89
C ASP A 308 72.30 17.60 -45.41
N THR A 309 72.71 18.83 -45.09
CA THR A 309 72.96 19.26 -43.71
C THR A 309 71.64 19.39 -42.93
N GLN A 310 70.58 19.92 -43.53
CA GLN A 310 69.27 20.00 -42.89
C GLN A 310 68.67 18.62 -42.60
N VAL A 311 68.79 17.69 -43.55
CA VAL A 311 68.35 16.30 -43.37
C VAL A 311 69.14 15.63 -42.23
N LYS A 312 70.46 15.80 -42.18
CA LYS A 312 71.30 15.29 -41.07
C LYS A 312 70.93 15.87 -39.71
N ILE A 313 70.63 17.16 -39.64
CA ILE A 313 70.19 17.78 -38.38
C ILE A 313 68.80 17.26 -37.98
N ALA A 314 67.88 17.10 -38.94
CA ALA A 314 66.56 16.55 -38.69
C ALA A 314 66.61 15.11 -38.19
N THR A 315 67.47 14.26 -38.77
CA THR A 315 67.66 12.88 -38.28
C THR A 315 68.31 12.86 -36.91
N MET A 316 69.35 13.67 -36.65
CA MET A 316 69.95 13.78 -35.32
C MET A 316 68.96 14.27 -34.26
N LEU A 317 68.11 15.25 -34.58
CA LEU A 317 67.07 15.73 -33.67
C LEU A 317 65.99 14.68 -33.43
N ARG A 318 65.59 13.94 -34.46
CA ARG A 318 64.67 12.81 -34.34
C ARG A 318 65.24 11.72 -33.43
N ASP A 319 66.47 11.27 -33.66
CA ASP A 319 67.13 10.24 -32.85
C ASP A 319 67.30 10.70 -31.40
N LYS A 320 67.61 11.99 -31.20
CA LYS A 320 67.70 12.57 -29.86
C LYS A 320 66.33 12.65 -29.19
N ALA A 321 65.28 13.01 -29.92
CA ALA A 321 63.90 13.05 -29.41
C ALA A 321 63.40 11.65 -29.06
N GLU A 322 63.69 10.64 -29.89
CA GLU A 322 63.37 9.25 -29.61
C GLU A 322 64.10 8.75 -28.35
N LYS A 323 65.38 9.08 -28.21
CA LYS A 323 66.13 8.76 -26.99
C LYS A 323 65.53 9.42 -25.74
N VAL A 324 65.03 10.65 -25.85
CA VAL A 324 64.32 11.33 -24.75
C VAL A 324 62.99 10.63 -24.43
N LEU A 325 62.21 10.25 -25.43
CA LEU A 325 60.94 9.52 -25.22
C LEU A 325 61.14 8.16 -24.54
N ASN A 326 62.30 7.53 -24.74
CA ASN A 326 62.65 6.26 -24.12
C ASN A 326 63.45 6.41 -22.81
N THR A 327 63.66 7.64 -22.32
CA THR A 327 64.32 7.87 -21.02
C THR A 327 63.27 7.86 -19.90
N PRO A 328 63.48 7.18 -18.77
CA PRO A 328 62.52 7.15 -17.67
C PRO A 328 62.16 8.55 -17.13
N TRP A 329 60.92 8.72 -16.68
CA TRP A 329 60.45 10.00 -16.14
C TRP A 329 61.28 10.51 -14.96
N HIS A 330 61.78 9.61 -14.08
CA HIS A 330 62.62 10.00 -12.94
C HIS A 330 63.93 10.68 -13.38
N ASP A 331 64.57 10.17 -14.44
CA ASP A 331 65.83 10.70 -14.96
C ASP A 331 65.61 12.02 -15.70
N LEU A 332 64.55 12.13 -16.50
CA LEU A 332 64.21 13.35 -17.23
C LEU A 332 63.84 14.51 -16.30
N LEU A 333 63.16 14.22 -15.20
CA LEU A 333 62.67 15.23 -14.26
C LEU A 333 63.66 15.52 -13.11
N SER A 334 64.72 14.72 -12.95
CA SER A 334 65.72 14.84 -11.87
C SER A 334 66.37 16.24 -11.73
N ASN A 335 66.55 16.95 -12.85
CA ASN A 335 67.18 18.26 -12.89
C ASN A 335 66.17 19.43 -12.99
N ILE A 336 64.87 19.14 -12.92
CA ILE A 336 63.80 20.14 -13.05
C ILE A 336 63.26 20.47 -11.66
N LYS A 337 63.08 21.77 -11.37
CA LYS A 337 62.50 22.21 -10.10
C LYS A 337 61.07 21.65 -9.95
N PRO A 338 60.66 21.16 -8.77
CA PRO A 338 59.30 20.65 -8.53
C PRO A 338 58.19 21.61 -8.99
N THR A 339 58.40 22.92 -8.77
CA THR A 339 57.46 23.97 -9.20
C THR A 339 57.22 24.01 -10.72
N THR A 340 58.21 23.65 -11.53
CA THR A 340 58.10 23.62 -12.99
C THR A 340 57.40 22.35 -13.48
N ILE A 341 57.50 21.26 -12.71
CA ILE A 341 56.77 20.03 -12.96
C ILE A 341 55.27 20.28 -12.72
N ASP A 342 54.91 20.90 -11.60
CA ASP A 342 53.52 21.25 -11.27
C ASP A 342 52.92 22.21 -12.31
N GLN A 343 53.69 23.20 -12.79
CA GLN A 343 53.27 24.08 -13.89
C GLN A 343 53.02 23.30 -15.19
N GLY A 344 53.87 22.32 -15.51
CA GLY A 344 53.68 21.45 -16.66
C GLY A 344 52.43 20.57 -16.54
N ARG A 345 52.13 20.08 -15.33
CA ARG A 345 50.91 19.29 -15.03
C ARG A 345 49.66 20.12 -15.23
N HIS A 346 49.60 21.30 -14.63
CA HIS A 346 48.46 22.20 -14.81
C HIS A 346 48.29 22.62 -16.28
N TRP A 347 49.38 22.83 -17.02
CA TRP A 347 49.31 23.10 -18.45
C TRP A 347 48.75 21.92 -19.24
N LEU A 348 49.18 20.68 -18.96
CA LEU A 348 48.66 19.46 -19.59
C LEU A 348 47.19 19.20 -19.25
N ALA A 349 46.81 19.37 -17.97
CA ALA A 349 45.42 19.27 -17.54
C ALA A 349 44.56 20.32 -18.26
N GLY A 350 45.06 21.55 -18.39
CA GLY A 350 44.42 22.61 -19.16
C GLY A 350 44.26 22.28 -20.65
N LEU A 351 45.25 21.62 -21.25
CA LEU A 351 45.22 21.19 -22.65
C LEU A 351 44.18 20.07 -22.85
N ILE A 352 44.16 19.06 -21.97
CA ILE A 352 43.15 17.99 -21.97
C ILE A 352 41.74 18.56 -21.76
N LEU A 353 41.59 19.50 -20.82
CA LEU A 353 40.33 20.17 -20.56
C LEU A 353 39.87 21.01 -21.74
N SER A 354 40.78 21.72 -22.42
CA SER A 354 40.43 22.50 -23.61
C SER A 354 39.92 21.61 -24.75
N PHE A 355 40.50 20.41 -24.90
CA PHE A 355 40.09 19.43 -25.89
C PHE A 355 38.75 18.76 -25.55
N LEU A 356 38.53 18.44 -24.27
CA LEU A 356 37.27 17.86 -23.78
C LEU A 356 36.11 18.86 -23.77
N ARG A 357 36.42 20.15 -23.58
CA ARG A 357 35.45 21.26 -23.67
C ARG A 357 35.20 21.72 -25.10
N ASP A 358 35.93 21.21 -26.08
CA ASP A 358 35.66 21.51 -27.49
C ASP A 358 34.27 20.95 -27.87
N PRO A 359 33.35 21.80 -28.38
CA PRO A 359 32.04 21.38 -28.85
C PRO A 359 32.08 20.28 -29.91
N ILE A 360 33.20 20.13 -30.63
CA ILE A 360 33.42 19.08 -31.62
C ILE A 360 33.59 17.72 -30.95
N THR A 361 34.30 17.65 -29.82
CA THR A 361 34.57 16.41 -29.08
C THR A 361 33.28 15.86 -28.44
N GLY A 362 32.49 16.73 -27.80
CA GLY A 362 31.17 16.35 -27.25
C GLY A 362 30.23 15.81 -28.33
N ARG A 363 30.18 16.49 -29.49
CA ARG A 363 29.43 16.01 -30.66
C ARG A 363 29.94 14.69 -31.20
N ALA A 364 31.25 14.47 -31.28
CA ALA A 364 31.82 13.21 -31.74
C ALA A 364 31.41 12.04 -30.83
N VAL A 365 31.44 12.21 -29.51
CA VAL A 365 30.99 11.21 -28.53
C VAL A 365 29.49 10.92 -28.71
N CYS A 366 28.66 11.96 -28.84
CA CYS A 366 27.22 11.79 -29.09
C CYS A 366 26.92 11.12 -30.44
N THR A 367 27.71 11.40 -31.47
CA THR A 367 27.56 10.81 -32.81
C THR A 367 27.95 9.33 -32.81
N LEU A 368 28.99 8.95 -32.06
CA LEU A 368 29.39 7.56 -31.87
C LEU A 368 28.33 6.78 -31.09
N LEU A 369 27.76 7.38 -30.03
CA LEU A 369 26.64 6.80 -29.28
C LEU A 369 25.40 6.63 -30.17
N ARG A 370 25.06 7.63 -30.99
CA ARG A 370 23.95 7.58 -31.95
C ARG A 370 24.14 6.45 -32.96
N LYS A 371 25.31 6.37 -33.61
CA LYS A 371 25.64 5.29 -34.54
C LYS A 371 25.63 3.91 -33.89
N SER A 372 26.10 3.79 -32.65
CA SER A 372 26.06 2.53 -31.91
C SER A 372 24.63 2.10 -31.55
N LEU A 373 23.74 3.06 -31.28
CA LEU A 373 22.33 2.79 -30.99
C LEU A 373 21.53 2.44 -32.25
N GLU A 374 21.87 3.05 -33.39
CA GLU A 374 21.25 2.80 -34.69
C GLU A 374 21.72 1.49 -35.36
N ALA A 375 22.95 1.04 -35.09
CA ALA A 375 23.54 -0.15 -35.70
C ALA A 375 23.11 -1.49 -35.04
N GLY A 376 22.46 -1.46 -33.88
CA GLY A 376 22.02 -2.66 -33.16
C GLY A 376 20.72 -3.26 -33.72
N GLN A 377 20.77 -4.52 -34.18
CA GLN A 377 19.62 -5.25 -34.74
C GLN A 377 18.53 -5.66 -33.71
N HIS A 378 18.80 -5.53 -32.41
CA HIS A 378 17.83 -5.78 -31.35
C HIS A 378 17.72 -4.53 -30.47
N LYS A 379 16.57 -3.87 -30.51
CA LYS A 379 16.31 -2.59 -29.87
C LYS A 379 15.62 -2.79 -28.53
N ASP A 380 16.08 -3.67 -27.64
CA ASP A 380 15.50 -3.72 -26.30
C ASP A 380 16.09 -2.63 -25.39
N VAL A 381 15.27 -2.10 -24.47
CA VAL A 381 15.70 -1.07 -23.51
C VAL A 381 16.87 -1.58 -22.65
N ARG A 382 16.94 -2.91 -22.43
CA ARG A 382 18.02 -3.59 -21.74
C ARG A 382 19.37 -3.33 -22.40
N THR A 383 19.50 -3.55 -23.70
CA THR A 383 20.78 -3.41 -24.41
C THR A 383 21.23 -1.95 -24.43
N ALA A 384 20.31 -0.99 -24.63
CA ALA A 384 20.64 0.43 -24.57
C ALA A 384 21.09 0.88 -23.16
N LEU A 385 20.38 0.44 -22.12
CA LEU A 385 20.75 0.78 -20.74
C LEU A 385 22.09 0.12 -20.34
N THR A 386 22.36 -1.09 -20.84
CA THR A 386 23.62 -1.82 -20.61
C THR A 386 24.79 -1.14 -21.33
N LEU A 387 24.59 -0.64 -22.56
CA LEU A 387 25.60 0.13 -23.29
C LEU A 387 25.97 1.44 -22.57
N LEU A 388 24.99 2.12 -21.96
CA LEU A 388 25.22 3.39 -21.26
C LEU A 388 25.79 3.24 -19.84
N THR A 389 25.45 2.16 -19.13
CA THR A 389 25.75 2.04 -17.68
C THR A 389 26.53 0.78 -17.30
N GLY A 390 26.81 -0.11 -18.25
CA GLY A 390 27.38 -1.45 -18.03
C GLY A 390 26.38 -2.42 -17.40
N GLU A 391 26.70 -3.72 -17.37
CA GLU A 391 25.83 -4.76 -16.79
C GLU A 391 25.48 -4.49 -15.31
N ASN A 392 26.43 -3.92 -14.55
CA ASN A 392 26.22 -3.54 -13.16
C ASN A 392 25.33 -2.29 -12.99
N GLY A 393 25.22 -1.44 -14.01
CA GLY A 393 24.41 -0.23 -13.97
C GLY A 393 22.91 -0.52 -14.04
N VAL A 394 22.52 -1.50 -14.85
CA VAL A 394 21.11 -1.94 -14.98
C VAL A 394 20.58 -2.48 -13.66
N LYS A 395 21.36 -3.31 -12.97
CA LYS A 395 20.98 -3.86 -11.66
C LYS A 395 20.85 -2.76 -10.60
N LYS A 396 21.83 -1.85 -10.54
CA LYS A 396 21.79 -0.68 -9.64
C LYS A 396 20.61 0.25 -9.93
N ALA A 397 20.20 0.39 -11.19
CA ALA A 397 19.04 1.19 -11.56
C ALA A 397 17.73 0.60 -11.00
N GLY A 398 17.56 -0.73 -11.07
CA GLY A 398 16.42 -1.42 -10.46
C GLY A 398 16.39 -1.26 -8.93
N GLU A 399 17.54 -1.44 -8.27
CA GLU A 399 17.68 -1.24 -6.81
C GLU A 399 17.39 0.23 -6.40
N LYS A 400 17.85 1.19 -7.21
CA LYS A 400 17.60 2.63 -6.98
C LYS A 400 16.13 3.00 -7.21
N LEU A 401 15.46 2.38 -8.17
CA LEU A 401 14.02 2.54 -8.40
C LEU A 401 13.22 2.03 -7.20
N SER A 402 13.53 0.83 -6.71
CA SER A 402 12.83 0.27 -5.55
C SER A 402 13.04 1.13 -4.30
N SER A 403 14.30 1.50 -3.99
CA SER A 403 14.60 2.38 -2.86
C SER A 403 13.93 3.76 -2.96
N SER A 404 13.77 4.31 -4.17
CA SER A 404 13.06 5.58 -4.40
C SER A 404 11.54 5.46 -4.21
N LEU A 405 10.94 4.35 -4.67
CA LEU A 405 9.54 4.04 -4.41
C LEU A 405 9.28 3.84 -2.92
N LEU A 406 10.17 3.14 -2.22
CA LEU A 406 10.12 2.96 -0.77
C LEU A 406 10.23 4.29 -0.02
N ALA A 407 11.15 5.17 -0.41
CA ALA A 407 11.27 6.51 0.15
C ALA A 407 9.98 7.32 -0.06
N THR A 408 9.32 7.14 -1.21
CA THR A 408 8.06 7.82 -1.54
C THR A 408 6.90 7.29 -0.69
N ILE A 409 6.75 5.97 -0.54
CA ILE A 409 5.71 5.34 0.29
C ILE A 409 5.88 5.72 1.77
N ARG A 410 7.13 5.82 2.24
CA ARG A 410 7.46 6.25 3.61
C ARG A 410 7.39 7.77 3.80
N SER A 411 7.22 8.54 2.73
CA SER A 411 7.20 9.99 2.81
C SER A 411 6.00 10.49 3.61
N ARG A 412 6.18 11.62 4.33
CA ARG A 412 5.08 12.32 5.00
C ARG A 412 3.99 12.75 4.01
N ASN A 413 4.34 12.96 2.74
CA ASN A 413 3.40 13.37 1.71
C ASN A 413 2.46 12.22 1.32
N PHE A 414 3.00 11.02 1.08
CA PHE A 414 2.20 9.84 0.78
C PHE A 414 1.24 9.51 1.93
N ASN A 415 1.70 9.56 3.18
CA ASN A 415 0.83 9.37 4.34
C ASN A 415 -0.31 10.41 4.44
N ARG A 416 -0.09 11.65 4.00
CA ARG A 416 -1.15 12.67 3.90
C ARG A 416 -2.15 12.33 2.81
N VAL A 417 -1.68 11.94 1.62
CA VAL A 417 -2.54 11.54 0.51
C VAL A 417 -3.37 10.30 0.87
N LEU A 418 -2.73 9.29 1.47
CA LEU A 418 -3.41 8.08 1.96
C LEU A 418 -4.49 8.43 2.99
N ASN A 419 -4.20 9.33 3.94
CA ASN A 419 -5.20 9.81 4.89
C ASN A 419 -6.38 10.52 4.21
N ALA A 420 -6.10 11.39 3.24
CA ALA A 420 -7.13 12.11 2.50
C ALA A 420 -8.01 11.15 1.68
N LEU A 421 -7.40 10.16 1.01
CA LEU A 421 -8.13 9.11 0.27
C LEU A 421 -8.99 8.25 1.20
N MET A 422 -8.46 7.87 2.36
CA MET A 422 -9.24 7.10 3.36
C MET A 422 -10.41 7.92 3.92
N ALA A 423 -10.23 9.22 4.13
CA ALA A 423 -11.31 10.11 4.53
C ALA A 423 -12.38 10.24 3.44
N ASP A 424 -11.98 10.45 2.18
CA ASP A 424 -12.92 10.52 1.05
C ASP A 424 -13.66 9.20 0.83
N LEU A 425 -12.96 8.06 0.89
CA LEU A 425 -13.60 6.75 0.72
C LEU A 425 -14.57 6.42 1.85
N ILE A 426 -14.19 6.63 3.11
CA ILE A 426 -15.04 6.28 4.26
C ILE A 426 -16.14 7.33 4.46
N GLU A 427 -15.80 8.61 4.57
CA GLU A 427 -16.75 9.66 4.91
C GLU A 427 -17.46 10.22 3.67
N GLY A 428 -16.72 10.38 2.57
CA GLY A 428 -17.21 11.01 1.35
C GLY A 428 -17.98 10.10 0.39
N LYS A 429 -17.65 8.79 0.36
CA LYS A 429 -18.34 7.79 -0.48
C LYS A 429 -19.11 6.76 0.34
N LEU A 430 -18.49 6.04 1.26
CA LEU A 430 -19.14 4.89 1.91
C LEU A 430 -20.34 5.31 2.80
N LEU A 431 -20.27 6.45 3.48
CA LEU A 431 -21.31 6.89 4.41
C LEU A 431 -22.44 7.74 3.80
N THR A 432 -22.19 8.29 2.61
CA THR A 432 -23.04 9.25 1.90
C THR A 432 -23.67 8.64 0.66
N THR A 433 -23.06 7.60 0.06
CA THR A 433 -23.65 6.89 -1.08
C THR A 433 -24.83 6.05 -0.57
N PRO A 434 -26.01 6.14 -1.22
CA PRO A 434 -27.12 5.26 -0.88
C PRO A 434 -26.72 3.80 -1.14
N ILE A 435 -27.05 2.93 -0.20
CA ILE A 435 -26.77 1.48 -0.31
C ILE A 435 -27.58 0.87 -1.46
N GLY A 436 -28.73 1.46 -1.78
CA GLY A 436 -29.60 0.97 -2.84
C GLY A 436 -30.33 -0.30 -2.44
N ARG A 437 -30.70 -1.13 -3.43
CA ARG A 437 -31.32 -2.43 -3.21
C ARG A 437 -30.25 -3.48 -2.96
N LEU A 438 -30.15 -3.95 -1.71
CA LEU A 438 -29.21 -5.01 -1.32
C LEU A 438 -29.43 -6.31 -2.10
N GLU A 439 -30.65 -6.52 -2.63
CA GLU A 439 -30.96 -7.67 -3.47
C GLU A 439 -30.03 -7.81 -4.69
N LEU A 440 -29.54 -6.71 -5.26
CA LEU A 440 -28.69 -6.70 -6.46
C LEU A 440 -27.24 -7.10 -6.18
N PHE A 441 -26.76 -6.89 -4.96
CA PHE A 441 -25.37 -7.14 -4.58
C PHE A 441 -25.15 -8.51 -3.93
N LEU A 442 -26.23 -9.20 -3.52
CA LEU A 442 -26.16 -10.47 -2.79
C LEU A 442 -26.44 -11.67 -3.71
N PRO A 443 -25.49 -12.63 -3.82
CA PRO A 443 -25.72 -13.92 -4.47
C PRO A 443 -26.89 -14.69 -3.84
N ARG A 444 -27.51 -15.59 -4.61
CA ARG A 444 -28.69 -16.36 -4.16
C ARG A 444 -28.36 -17.28 -2.97
N GLU A 445 -27.14 -17.80 -2.93
CA GLU A 445 -26.61 -18.66 -1.88
C GLU A 445 -26.53 -17.93 -0.55
N VAL A 446 -26.09 -16.66 -0.58
CA VAL A 446 -25.99 -15.81 0.60
C VAL A 446 -27.39 -15.49 1.15
N LYS A 447 -28.37 -15.24 0.27
CA LYS A 447 -29.76 -15.00 0.69
C LYS A 447 -30.35 -16.20 1.43
N LYS A 448 -30.23 -17.40 0.84
CA LYS A 448 -30.65 -18.64 1.50
C LYS A 448 -29.92 -18.90 2.82
N GLY A 449 -28.63 -18.58 2.87
CA GLY A 449 -27.83 -18.68 4.10
C GLY A 449 -28.32 -17.73 5.19
N ILE A 450 -28.71 -16.49 4.85
CA ILE A 450 -29.29 -15.53 5.79
C ILE A 450 -30.63 -16.03 6.32
N ASP A 451 -31.50 -16.55 5.46
CA ASP A 451 -32.81 -17.08 5.86
C ASP A 451 -32.64 -18.25 6.85
N GLY A 452 -31.76 -19.20 6.53
CA GLY A 452 -31.46 -20.34 7.42
C GLY A 452 -30.87 -19.90 8.76
N PHE A 453 -29.87 -19.01 8.73
CA PHE A 453 -29.25 -18.47 9.95
C PHE A 453 -30.27 -17.73 10.83
N LEU A 454 -31.14 -16.90 10.25
CA LEU A 454 -32.15 -16.18 11.01
C LEU A 454 -33.21 -17.12 11.59
N LEU A 455 -33.59 -18.18 10.85
CA LEU A 455 -34.51 -19.19 11.35
C LEU A 455 -33.94 -19.90 12.57
N GLU A 456 -32.67 -20.34 12.52
CA GLU A 456 -31.98 -20.95 13.66
C GLU A 456 -31.91 -19.99 14.85
N GLN A 457 -31.47 -18.74 14.63
CA GLN A 457 -31.37 -17.74 15.70
C GLN A 457 -32.73 -17.41 16.34
N VAL A 458 -33.79 -17.30 15.55
CA VAL A 458 -35.14 -17.04 16.07
C VAL A 458 -35.67 -18.25 16.82
N ASN A 459 -35.45 -19.47 16.32
CA ASN A 459 -35.83 -20.69 17.02
C ASN A 459 -35.13 -20.85 18.36
N ASP A 460 -33.82 -20.62 18.41
CA ASP A 460 -33.04 -20.68 19.64
C ASP A 460 -33.56 -19.66 20.66
N LEU A 461 -33.85 -18.43 20.22
CA LEU A 461 -34.44 -17.40 21.07
C LEU A 461 -35.84 -17.78 21.55
N LEU A 462 -36.70 -18.31 20.68
CA LEU A 462 -38.05 -18.73 21.05
C LEU A 462 -38.03 -19.89 22.04
N ALA A 463 -37.21 -20.92 21.78
CA ALA A 463 -37.09 -22.08 22.63
C ALA A 463 -36.53 -21.73 24.02
N ARG A 464 -35.63 -20.75 24.09
CA ARG A 464 -34.99 -20.34 25.35
C ARG A 464 -35.83 -19.36 26.16
N GLU A 465 -36.37 -18.32 25.54
CA GLU A 465 -36.95 -17.19 26.27
C GLU A 465 -38.47 -17.32 26.46
N VAL A 466 -39.19 -17.94 25.53
CA VAL A 466 -40.67 -18.01 25.59
C VAL A 466 -41.20 -18.81 26.78
N PRO A 467 -40.62 -19.96 27.17
CA PRO A 467 -41.08 -20.68 28.36
C PRO A 467 -40.97 -19.87 29.64
N ASP A 468 -39.87 -19.14 29.82
CA ASP A 468 -39.66 -18.28 30.99
C ASP A 468 -40.59 -17.07 30.98
N LEU A 469 -40.83 -16.48 29.81
CA LEU A 469 -41.82 -15.42 29.66
C LEU A 469 -43.23 -15.91 30.02
N LEU A 470 -43.61 -17.13 29.62
CA LEU A 470 -44.90 -17.72 29.99
C LEU A 470 -45.02 -17.91 31.51
N ASN A 471 -43.96 -18.35 32.18
CA ASN A 471 -43.95 -18.50 33.65
C ASN A 471 -44.09 -17.14 34.36
N SER A 472 -43.53 -16.07 33.78
CA SER A 472 -43.67 -14.71 34.31
C SER A 472 -45.07 -14.13 34.09
N LEU A 473 -45.72 -14.53 33.00
CA LEU A 473 -47.12 -14.21 32.73
C LEU A 473 -47.96 -15.04 33.68
N LYS A 474 -48.55 -14.40 34.69
CA LYS A 474 -49.41 -15.07 35.66
C LYS A 474 -50.74 -15.52 35.02
N ILE A 475 -50.69 -16.54 34.17
CA ILE A 475 -51.83 -17.05 33.38
C ILE A 475 -52.99 -17.40 34.30
N HIS A 476 -52.70 -18.01 35.46
CA HIS A 476 -53.68 -18.26 36.50
C HIS A 476 -54.48 -16.99 36.86
N GLU A 477 -53.81 -15.88 37.21
CA GLU A 477 -54.49 -14.63 37.59
C GLU A 477 -55.31 -14.04 36.43
N ILE A 478 -54.80 -14.15 35.20
CA ILE A 478 -55.49 -13.66 33.99
C ILE A 478 -56.79 -14.43 33.76
N VAL A 479 -56.72 -15.77 33.81
CA VAL A 479 -57.88 -16.65 33.61
C VAL A 479 -58.88 -16.47 34.75
N THR A 480 -58.43 -16.45 36.01
CA THR A 480 -59.29 -16.19 37.17
C THR A 480 -60.02 -14.87 37.04
N ARG A 481 -59.32 -13.77 36.71
CA ARG A 481 -59.96 -12.46 36.50
C ARG A 481 -60.95 -12.49 35.34
N LYS A 482 -60.65 -13.23 34.26
CA LYS A 482 -61.54 -13.34 33.11
C LYS A 482 -62.82 -14.09 33.49
N VAL A 483 -62.72 -15.21 34.21
CA VAL A 483 -63.88 -15.95 34.72
C VAL A 483 -64.69 -15.10 35.71
N ASP A 484 -64.01 -14.36 36.59
CA ASP A 484 -64.60 -13.39 37.51
C ASP A 484 -65.17 -12.13 36.84
N SER A 485 -65.00 -11.97 35.53
CA SER A 485 -65.66 -10.92 34.75
C SER A 485 -66.90 -11.42 34.00
N LEU A 486 -67.09 -12.74 33.88
CA LEU A 486 -68.25 -13.33 33.19
C LEU A 486 -69.53 -13.08 33.98
N ASP A 487 -70.59 -12.64 33.33
CA ASP A 487 -71.87 -12.43 33.99
C ASP A 487 -72.42 -13.74 34.59
N LEU A 488 -73.13 -13.61 35.72
CA LEU A 488 -73.68 -14.76 36.44
C LEU A 488 -74.58 -15.65 35.56
N LEU A 489 -75.28 -15.06 34.58
CA LEU A 489 -76.16 -15.79 33.65
C LEU A 489 -75.37 -16.63 32.63
N SER A 490 -74.17 -16.20 32.23
CA SER A 490 -73.29 -17.01 31.37
C SER A 490 -72.65 -18.15 32.13
N LEU A 491 -72.23 -17.92 33.38
CA LEU A 491 -71.72 -18.99 34.25
C LEU A 491 -72.82 -20.03 34.57
N GLU A 492 -74.04 -19.56 34.88
CA GLU A 492 -75.22 -20.42 35.07
C GLU A 492 -75.48 -21.26 33.81
N ARG A 493 -75.48 -20.65 32.62
CA ARG A 493 -75.69 -21.36 31.35
C ARG A 493 -74.64 -22.43 31.06
N LEU A 494 -73.37 -22.12 31.29
CA LEU A 494 -72.26 -23.06 31.06
C LEU A 494 -72.32 -24.26 32.02
N LEU A 495 -72.61 -24.01 33.30
CA LEU A 495 -72.74 -25.09 34.27
C LEU A 495 -74.03 -25.90 34.06
N LEU A 496 -75.15 -25.24 33.80
CA LEU A 496 -76.41 -25.92 33.52
C LEU A 496 -76.33 -26.78 32.26
N SER A 497 -75.64 -26.34 31.20
CA SER A 497 -75.53 -27.14 29.97
C SER A 497 -74.81 -28.47 30.19
N ILE A 498 -73.93 -28.55 31.19
CA ILE A 498 -73.22 -29.78 31.56
C ILE A 498 -74.04 -30.59 32.57
N MET A 499 -74.77 -29.94 33.48
CA MET A 499 -75.43 -30.59 34.62
C MET A 499 -76.91 -30.93 34.41
N GLU A 500 -77.61 -30.39 33.40
CA GLU A 500 -79.06 -30.56 33.22
C GLU A 500 -79.48 -32.02 33.15
N GLU A 501 -78.71 -32.85 32.44
CA GLU A 501 -78.99 -34.28 32.32
C GLU A 501 -78.86 -34.99 33.68
N GLN A 502 -77.82 -34.66 34.45
CA GLN A 502 -77.61 -35.22 35.79
C GLN A 502 -78.74 -34.83 36.75
N PHE A 503 -79.23 -33.59 36.67
CA PHE A 503 -80.33 -33.12 37.50
C PHE A 503 -81.66 -33.84 37.23
N LYS A 504 -81.92 -34.28 36.00
CA LYS A 504 -83.10 -35.10 35.68
C LYS A 504 -83.07 -36.42 36.44
N TYR A 505 -81.92 -37.09 36.48
CA TYR A 505 -81.76 -38.31 37.26
C TYR A 505 -81.95 -38.08 38.75
N ILE A 506 -81.36 -37.01 39.33
CA ILE A 506 -81.53 -36.72 40.76
C ILE A 506 -83.00 -36.44 41.11
N ASN A 507 -83.72 -35.67 40.29
CA ASN A 507 -85.16 -35.42 40.50
C ASN A 507 -85.98 -36.72 40.43
N LEU A 508 -85.65 -37.60 39.48
CA LEU A 508 -86.30 -38.90 39.34
C LEU A 508 -86.01 -39.83 40.53
N PHE A 509 -84.76 -39.85 41.01
CA PHE A 509 -84.38 -40.57 42.23
C PHE A 509 -85.10 -40.02 43.46
N GLY A 510 -85.24 -38.70 43.58
CA GLY A 510 -86.01 -38.06 44.65
C GLY A 510 -87.49 -38.47 44.63
N ALA A 511 -88.09 -38.55 43.44
CA ALA A 511 -89.46 -39.05 43.26
C ALA A 511 -89.58 -40.53 43.65
N LEU A 512 -88.64 -41.36 43.21
CA LEU A 512 -88.61 -42.80 43.51
C LEU A 512 -88.43 -43.05 45.02
N LEU A 513 -87.54 -42.31 45.67
CA LEU A 513 -87.31 -42.43 47.11
C LEU A 513 -88.51 -41.94 47.92
N GLY A 514 -89.14 -40.83 47.50
CA GLY A 514 -90.39 -40.35 48.07
C GLY A 514 -91.55 -41.34 47.91
N PHE A 515 -91.61 -42.03 46.77
CA PHE A 515 -92.56 -43.11 46.53
C PHE A 515 -92.34 -44.29 47.49
N VAL A 516 -91.09 -44.73 47.65
CA VAL A 516 -90.70 -45.82 48.56
C VAL A 516 -91.00 -45.45 50.03
N ILE A 517 -90.70 -44.22 50.45
CA ILE A 517 -91.04 -43.74 51.81
C ILE A 517 -92.55 -43.72 52.01
N GLY A 518 -93.32 -43.25 51.03
CA GLY A 518 -94.78 -43.25 51.11
C GLY A 518 -95.38 -44.67 51.17
N LEU A 519 -94.77 -45.65 50.49
CA LEU A 519 -95.12 -47.07 50.61
C LEU A 519 -94.81 -47.62 52.00
N LEU A 520 -93.64 -47.29 52.55
CA LEU A 520 -93.26 -47.68 53.91
C LEU A 520 -94.20 -47.06 54.95
N ASN A 521 -94.55 -45.78 54.80
CA ASN A 521 -95.47 -45.11 55.70
C ASN A 521 -96.86 -45.75 55.68
N LEU A 522 -97.29 -46.21 54.50
CA LEU A 522 -98.52 -46.97 54.36
C LEU A 522 -98.45 -48.33 55.08
N LEU A 523 -97.30 -49.03 55.02
CA LEU A 523 -97.07 -50.28 55.76
C LEU A 523 -97.02 -50.11 57.29
N PHE A 524 -96.69 -48.92 57.79
CA PHE A 524 -96.64 -48.62 59.24
C PHE A 524 -97.96 -48.07 59.79
N ILE A 525 -98.82 -47.50 58.93
CA ILE A 525 -100.11 -46.88 59.32
C ILE A 525 -101.30 -47.81 59.04
N ALA A 526 -101.19 -48.73 58.08
CA ALA A 526 -102.12 -49.84 57.88
C ALA A 526 -101.85 -50.98 58.87
#